data_AF-A0A7Y5K0N8-F1
#
_entry.id   AF-A0A7Y5K0N8-F1
#
_cell.length_a   1.000
_cell.length_b   1.000
_cell.length_c   1.000
_cell.angle_alpha   90.00
_cell.angle_beta   90.00
_cell.angle_gamma   90.00
#
_symmetry.space_group_name_H-M   'P 1'
#
loop_
_entity.id
_entity.type
_entity.pdbx_description
1 polymer ?
#
loop_
_entity_poly.entity_id
_entity_poly.type
_entity_poly.pdbx_seq_one_letter_code
_entity_poly.pdbx_strand_id
1 'polypeptide(L)'
;MPTLASRIAALAANTTDTIVALAEAAWPRSMSSREIDRLASDGYEAGSVHEMYFLLSFERPGWERMLGELQRAGFVVRDGGPLGPFVTVRTAVRLRAFELSLVGNRLDRMLAKYDGFSTLIGPAAARTVQPQPLERRLVAG
;
A
#
# COMPACT_ATOMS: atom_id res chain seq x y z
N MET A 1 3.77 -10.14 -26.91
CA MET A 1 2.50 -10.78 -26.49
C MET A 1 2.78 -11.77 -25.37
N PRO A 2 1.98 -11.82 -24.29
CA PRO A 2 2.17 -12.78 -23.20
C PRO A 2 1.84 -14.21 -23.66
N THR A 3 2.67 -15.18 -23.25
CA THR A 3 2.50 -16.62 -23.54
C THR A 3 1.41 -17.24 -22.66
N LEU A 4 0.87 -18.39 -23.06
CA LEU A 4 -0.10 -19.15 -22.25
C LEU A 4 0.43 -19.44 -20.84
N ALA A 5 1.69 -19.87 -20.73
CA ALA A 5 2.36 -20.12 -19.44
C ALA A 5 2.40 -18.85 -18.57
N SER A 6 2.71 -17.69 -19.14
CA SER A 6 2.73 -16.42 -18.38
C SER A 6 1.34 -16.00 -17.89
N ARG A 7 0.28 -16.33 -18.64
CA ARG A 7 -1.11 -16.07 -18.24
C ARG A 7 -1.55 -16.99 -17.11
N ILE A 8 -1.19 -18.28 -17.18
CA ILE A 8 -1.49 -19.25 -16.12
C ILE A 8 -0.79 -18.87 -14.81
N ALA A 9 0.50 -18.50 -14.89
CA ALA A 9 1.25 -18.03 -13.72
C ALA A 9 0.64 -16.76 -13.11
N ALA A 10 0.23 -15.79 -13.93
CA ALA A 10 -0.46 -14.59 -13.45
C ALA A 10 -1.81 -14.90 -12.79
N LEU A 11 -2.57 -15.85 -13.35
CA LEU A 11 -3.84 -16.29 -12.77
C LEU A 11 -3.65 -16.95 -11.40
N ALA A 12 -2.71 -17.91 -11.31
CA ALA A 12 -2.41 -18.60 -10.06
C ALA A 12 -1.98 -17.61 -8.96
N ALA A 13 -1.12 -16.65 -9.33
CA ALA A 13 -0.66 -15.60 -8.44
C ALA A 13 -1.84 -14.73 -7.92
N ASN A 14 -2.74 -14.32 -8.81
CA ASN A 14 -3.93 -13.55 -8.41
C ASN A 14 -4.86 -14.35 -7.49
N THR A 15 -5.00 -15.67 -7.71
CA THR A 15 -5.78 -16.54 -6.83
C THR A 15 -5.17 -16.61 -5.43
N THR A 16 -3.84 -16.79 -5.34
CA THR A 16 -3.14 -16.79 -4.04
C THR A 16 -3.34 -15.47 -3.30
N ASP A 17 -3.15 -14.32 -3.96
CA ASP A 17 -3.36 -13.02 -3.31
C ASP A 17 -4.80 -12.87 -2.81
N THR A 18 -5.76 -13.33 -3.60
CA THR A 18 -7.18 -13.26 -3.24
C THR A 18 -7.47 -14.09 -1.99
N ILE A 19 -6.92 -15.31 -1.90
CA ILE A 19 -7.11 -16.18 -0.73
C ILE A 19 -6.48 -15.55 0.51
N VAL A 20 -5.25 -15.06 0.41
CA VAL A 20 -4.56 -14.40 1.53
C VAL A 20 -5.33 -13.14 1.96
N ALA A 21 -5.75 -12.32 1.00
CA ALA A 21 -6.51 -11.10 1.28
C ALA A 21 -7.87 -11.40 1.93
N LEU A 22 -8.55 -12.47 1.52
CA LEU A 22 -9.80 -12.92 2.17
C LEU A 22 -9.53 -13.35 3.61
N ALA A 23 -8.47 -14.12 3.85
CA ALA A 23 -8.10 -14.56 5.19
C ALA A 23 -7.76 -13.36 6.10
N GLU A 24 -7.00 -12.39 5.60
CA GLU A 24 -6.68 -11.16 6.34
C GLU A 24 -7.92 -10.32 6.64
N ALA A 25 -8.81 -10.16 5.66
CA ALA A 25 -10.03 -9.39 5.82
C ALA A 25 -11.02 -10.04 6.78
N ALA A 26 -11.06 -11.38 6.81
CA ALA A 26 -11.89 -12.14 7.73
C ALA A 26 -11.36 -12.12 9.18
N TRP A 27 -10.08 -11.76 9.39
CA TRP A 27 -9.47 -11.72 10.71
C TRP A 27 -9.48 -10.29 11.28
N PRO A 28 -10.29 -10.01 12.34
CA PRO A 28 -10.45 -8.64 12.85
C PRO A 28 -9.16 -8.02 13.42
N ARG A 29 -8.18 -8.85 13.80
CA ARG A 29 -6.90 -8.39 14.34
C ARG A 29 -5.78 -8.31 13.30
N SER A 30 -6.09 -8.46 12.01
CA SER A 30 -5.09 -8.34 10.94
C SER A 30 -4.55 -6.91 10.86
N MET A 31 -3.34 -6.76 10.31
CA MET A 31 -2.74 -5.45 10.10
C MET A 31 -3.62 -4.58 9.19
N SER A 32 -4.15 -5.17 8.11
CA SER A 32 -5.06 -4.53 7.17
C SER A 32 -6.34 -4.02 7.85
N SER A 33 -6.98 -4.80 8.72
CA SER A 33 -8.17 -4.36 9.46
C SER A 33 -7.87 -3.21 10.42
N ARG A 34 -6.79 -3.30 11.19
CA ARG A 34 -6.36 -2.21 12.10
C ARG A 34 -6.06 -0.93 11.35
N GLU A 35 -5.47 -1.04 10.17
CA GLU A 35 -5.12 0.11 9.34
C GLU A 35 -6.37 0.78 8.77
N ILE A 36 -7.39 0.00 8.37
CA ILE A 36 -8.69 0.57 7.99
C ILE A 36 -9.36 1.25 9.19
N ASP A 37 -9.32 0.67 10.38
CA ASP A 37 -9.87 1.29 11.59
C ASP A 37 -9.13 2.61 11.93
N ARG A 38 -7.81 2.62 11.77
CA ARG A 38 -6.98 3.82 11.92
C ARG A 38 -7.38 4.91 10.92
N LEU A 39 -7.49 4.55 9.64
CA LEU A 39 -7.89 5.49 8.58
C LEU A 39 -9.33 5.99 8.78
N ALA A 40 -10.25 5.14 9.22
CA ALA A 40 -11.60 5.55 9.57
C ALA A 40 -11.58 6.56 10.74
N SER A 41 -10.74 6.32 11.75
CA SER A 41 -10.54 7.24 12.89
C SER A 41 -9.94 8.59 12.47
N ASP A 42 -9.09 8.60 11.43
CA ASP A 42 -8.55 9.81 10.79
C ASP A 42 -9.60 10.54 9.90
N GLY A 43 -10.81 9.99 9.80
CA GLY A 43 -11.94 10.56 9.08
C GLY A 43 -11.98 10.25 7.58
N TYR A 44 -11.23 9.25 7.12
CA TYR A 44 -11.39 8.71 5.77
C TYR A 44 -12.61 7.78 5.72
N GLU A 45 -13.38 7.87 4.64
CA GLU A 45 -14.62 7.13 4.51
C GLU A 45 -14.34 5.66 4.14
N ALA A 46 -14.77 4.73 4.99
CA ALA A 46 -14.66 3.31 4.71
C ALA A 46 -15.44 2.94 3.44
N GLY A 47 -14.84 2.11 2.58
CA GLY A 47 -15.44 1.70 1.30
C GLY A 47 -15.33 2.72 0.17
N SER A 48 -14.87 3.95 0.44
CA SER A 48 -14.53 4.93 -0.60
C SER A 48 -13.16 4.65 -1.21
N VAL A 49 -12.93 5.12 -2.44
CA VAL A 49 -11.66 4.95 -3.14
C VAL A 49 -10.74 6.10 -2.77
N HIS A 50 -9.57 5.78 -2.26
CA HIS A 50 -8.54 6.73 -1.88
C HIS A 50 -7.22 6.38 -2.55
N GLU A 51 -6.47 7.41 -2.95
CA GLU A 51 -5.10 7.25 -3.41
C GLU A 51 -4.23 6.91 -2.20
N MET A 52 -3.54 5.78 -2.25
CA MET A 52 -2.70 5.27 -1.15
C MET A 52 -1.24 5.22 -1.59
N TYR A 53 -0.34 5.65 -0.70
CA TYR A 53 1.10 5.52 -0.87
C TYR A 53 1.62 4.28 -0.16
N PHE A 54 2.50 3.57 -0.85
CA PHE A 54 3.30 2.48 -0.33
C PHE A 54 4.77 2.83 -0.48
N LEU A 55 5.54 2.60 0.58
CA LEU A 55 6.99 2.64 0.56
C LEU A 55 7.48 1.26 0.14
N LEU A 56 8.44 1.24 -0.78
CA LEU A 56 9.11 0.03 -1.24
C LEU A 56 10.59 0.14 -0.91
N SER A 57 11.15 -0.96 -0.45
CA SER A 57 12.58 -1.12 -0.24
C SER A 57 13.04 -2.36 -0.99
N PHE A 58 14.15 -2.27 -1.71
CA PHE A 58 14.75 -3.40 -2.45
C PHE A 58 16.20 -3.08 -2.80
N GLU A 59 16.99 -4.10 -3.15
CA GLU A 59 18.38 -3.90 -3.52
C GLU A 59 18.54 -3.17 -4.86
N ARG A 60 19.63 -2.40 -5.02
CA ARG A 60 19.89 -1.60 -6.24
C ARG A 60 19.99 -2.43 -7.54
N PRO A 61 20.55 -3.64 -7.57
CA PRO A 61 20.55 -4.45 -8.79
C PRO A 61 19.13 -4.75 -9.25
N GLY A 62 18.76 -4.29 -10.45
CA GLY A 62 17.42 -4.53 -11.01
C GLY A 62 16.39 -3.43 -10.75
N TRP A 63 16.81 -2.28 -10.20
CA TRP A 63 15.94 -1.14 -9.93
C TRP A 63 15.10 -0.68 -11.13
N GLU A 64 15.73 -0.43 -12.27
CA GLU A 64 15.03 0.01 -13.48
C GLU A 64 13.99 -1.01 -13.96
N ARG A 65 14.31 -2.30 -13.83
CA ARG A 65 13.40 -3.39 -14.20
C ARG A 65 12.20 -3.44 -13.26
N MET A 66 12.43 -3.29 -11.95
CA MET A 66 11.38 -3.21 -10.94
C MET A 66 10.45 -2.02 -11.21
N LEU A 67 11.01 -0.83 -11.43
CA LEU A 67 10.21 0.36 -11.72
C LEU A 67 9.33 0.16 -12.96
N GLY A 68 9.90 -0.43 -14.03
CA GLY A 68 9.14 -0.77 -15.23
C GLY A 68 8.08 -1.85 -14.99
N GLU A 69 8.28 -2.80 -14.06
CA GLU A 69 7.25 -3.76 -13.65
C GLU A 69 6.12 -3.10 -12.86
N LEU A 70 6.44 -2.20 -11.92
CA LEU A 70 5.46 -1.43 -11.13
C LEU A 70 4.58 -0.54 -12.01
N GLN A 71 5.19 0.20 -12.94
CA GLN A 71 4.44 1.04 -13.89
C GLN A 71 3.51 0.20 -14.78
N ARG A 72 3.99 -0.93 -15.32
CA ARG A 72 3.17 -1.85 -16.11
C ARG A 72 2.05 -2.50 -15.30
N ALA A 73 2.24 -2.65 -13.99
CA ALA A 73 1.24 -3.15 -13.06
C ALA A 73 0.16 -2.10 -12.69
N GLY A 74 0.32 -0.84 -13.13
CA GLY A 74 -0.61 0.26 -12.91
C GLY A 74 -0.27 1.16 -11.72
N PHE A 75 0.89 0.97 -11.09
CA PHE A 75 1.33 1.82 -10.00
C PHE A 75 1.97 3.11 -10.53
N VAL A 76 1.61 4.24 -9.91
CA VAL A 76 2.29 5.51 -10.17
C VAL A 76 3.54 5.55 -9.30
N VAL A 77 4.70 5.35 -9.93
CA VAL A 77 6.01 5.45 -9.27
C VAL A 77 6.35 6.92 -9.04
N ARG A 78 6.71 7.27 -7.81
CA ARG A 78 7.39 8.52 -7.48
C ARG A 78 8.82 8.17 -7.06
N ASP A 79 9.79 8.70 -7.81
CA ASP A 79 11.20 8.49 -7.48
C ASP A 79 11.50 8.95 -6.05
N GLY A 80 12.36 8.19 -5.39
CA GLY A 80 12.72 8.38 -4.00
C GLY A 80 13.13 9.82 -3.73
N GLY A 81 12.54 10.42 -2.70
CA GLY A 81 13.10 11.64 -2.11
C GLY A 81 14.54 11.43 -1.64
N PRO A 82 15.19 12.44 -1.06
CA PRO A 82 16.62 12.42 -0.69
C PRO A 82 17.05 11.33 0.32
N LEU A 83 16.12 10.49 0.78
CA LEU A 83 16.30 9.46 1.79
C LEU A 83 16.46 8.07 1.14
N GLY A 84 17.65 7.73 0.64
CA GLY A 84 18.08 6.34 0.47
C GLY A 84 17.42 5.50 -0.65
N PRO A 85 17.53 4.15 -0.60
CA PRO A 85 17.13 3.21 -1.66
C PRO A 85 15.61 2.92 -1.67
N PHE A 86 14.78 3.87 -1.27
CA PHE A 86 13.34 3.66 -1.14
C PHE A 86 12.58 4.28 -2.32
N VAL A 87 11.57 3.58 -2.82
CA VAL A 87 10.62 4.09 -3.82
C VAL A 87 9.28 4.29 -3.14
N THR A 88 8.61 5.38 -3.46
CA THR A 88 7.19 5.49 -3.13
C THR A 88 6.36 5.18 -4.36
N VAL A 89 5.40 4.27 -4.23
CA VAL A 89 4.37 4.06 -5.26
C VAL A 89 3.02 4.49 -4.76
N ARG A 90 2.18 4.91 -5.70
CA ARG A 90 0.81 5.33 -5.45
C ARG A 90 -0.16 4.52 -6.30
N THR A 91 -1.29 4.16 -5.71
CA THR A 91 -2.42 3.58 -6.44
C THR A 91 -3.73 3.90 -5.74
N ALA A 92 -4.83 3.89 -6.51
CA ALA A 92 -6.18 4.00 -5.97
C ALA A 92 -6.59 2.66 -5.31
N VAL A 93 -7.03 2.72 -4.06
CA VAL A 93 -7.48 1.57 -3.27
C VAL A 93 -8.82 1.90 -2.63
N ARG A 94 -9.76 0.96 -2.70
CA ARG A 94 -10.98 1.05 -1.90
C ARG A 94 -10.64 0.76 -0.44
N LEU A 95 -11.02 1.64 0.49
CA LEU A 95 -10.69 1.49 1.92
C LEU A 95 -11.48 0.35 2.57
N ARG A 96 -10.97 -0.86 2.39
CA ARG A 96 -11.45 -2.13 2.91
C ARG A 96 -10.24 -3.03 3.14
N ALA A 97 -10.30 -3.86 4.18
CA ALA A 97 -9.18 -4.72 4.56
C ALA A 97 -8.77 -5.67 3.42
N PHE A 98 -9.76 -6.20 2.68
CA PHE A 98 -9.53 -7.07 1.53
C PHE A 98 -8.74 -6.35 0.43
N GLU A 99 -9.22 -5.20 -0.06
CA GLU A 99 -8.57 -4.46 -1.13
C GLU A 99 -7.17 -3.96 -0.73
N LEU A 100 -7.00 -3.54 0.53
CA LEU A 100 -5.70 -3.13 1.05
C LEU A 100 -4.71 -4.29 1.10
N SER A 101 -5.14 -5.44 1.63
CA SER A 101 -4.34 -6.67 1.69
C SER A 101 -3.99 -7.18 0.29
N LEU A 102 -4.95 -7.14 -0.65
CA LEU A 102 -4.73 -7.57 -2.03
C LEU A 102 -3.61 -6.76 -2.70
N VAL A 103 -3.61 -5.44 -2.50
CA VAL A 103 -2.56 -4.56 -3.03
C VAL A 103 -1.21 -4.82 -2.34
N GLY A 104 -1.20 -4.97 -1.01
CA GLY A 104 0.00 -5.31 -0.24
C GLY A 104 0.65 -6.61 -0.70
N ASN A 105 -0.12 -7.70 -0.74
CA ASN A 105 0.34 -9.02 -1.19
C ASN A 105 0.87 -8.98 -2.63
N ARG A 106 0.19 -8.23 -3.51
CA ARG A 106 0.63 -8.05 -4.89
C ARG A 106 1.98 -7.34 -4.97
N LEU A 107 2.19 -6.29 -4.18
CA LEU A 107 3.46 -5.56 -4.09
C LEU A 107 4.55 -6.46 -3.53
N ASP A 108 4.32 -7.12 -2.40
CA ASP A 108 5.31 -8.00 -1.76
C ASP A 108 5.76 -9.12 -2.68
N ARG A 109 4.84 -9.75 -3.42
CA ARG A 109 5.22 -10.76 -4.43
C ARG A 109 6.05 -10.16 -5.58
N MET A 110 5.73 -8.95 -6.03
CA MET A 110 6.52 -8.30 -7.08
C MET A 110 7.95 -8.04 -6.58
N LEU A 111 8.08 -7.54 -5.35
CA LEU A 111 9.35 -7.21 -4.70
C LEU A 111 10.16 -8.43 -4.28
N ALA A 112 9.53 -9.57 -4.00
CA ALA A 112 10.21 -10.80 -3.58
C ALA A 112 11.28 -11.29 -4.56
N LYS A 113 11.18 -10.94 -5.85
CA LYS A 113 12.21 -11.26 -6.87
C LYS A 113 13.48 -10.41 -6.75
N TYR A 114 13.44 -9.38 -5.92
CA TYR A 114 14.47 -8.33 -5.76
C TYR A 114 14.81 -8.14 -4.28
N ASP A 115 14.53 -9.15 -3.45
CA ASP A 115 14.76 -9.16 -1.99
C ASP A 115 14.17 -7.92 -1.29
N GLY A 116 13.02 -7.46 -1.79
CA GLY A 116 12.35 -6.26 -1.31
C GLY A 116 11.11 -6.51 -0.49
N PHE A 117 10.62 -5.45 0.14
CA PHE A 117 9.37 -5.43 0.91
C PHE A 117 8.60 -4.13 0.69
N SER A 118 7.29 -4.19 0.87
CA SER A 118 6.42 -3.02 0.84
C SER A 118 5.89 -2.69 2.23
N THR A 119 5.56 -1.42 2.46
CA THR A 119 4.77 -1.02 3.62
C THR A 119 3.84 0.11 3.23
N LEU A 120 2.63 0.12 3.79
CA LEU A 120 1.69 1.22 3.58
C LEU A 120 2.14 2.44 4.39
N ILE A 121 2.21 3.59 3.73
CA ILE A 121 2.49 4.89 4.38
C ILE A 121 1.16 5.58 4.74
N GLY A 122 0.16 5.45 3.87
CA GLY A 122 -1.16 6.04 4.07
C GLY A 122 -1.66 6.81 2.85
N PRO A 123 -2.74 7.59 2.99
CA PRO A 123 -3.41 8.26 1.88
C PRO A 123 -2.59 9.44 1.33
N ALA A 124 -2.72 9.67 0.02
CA ALA A 124 -1.91 10.62 -0.72
C ALA A 124 -2.29 12.09 -0.50
N ALA A 125 -3.55 12.34 -0.19
CA ALA A 125 -3.98 13.63 0.34
C ALA A 125 -3.89 13.54 1.86
N ALA A 126 -2.85 14.14 2.45
CA ALA A 126 -2.93 14.44 3.87
C ALA A 126 -4.12 15.38 4.04
N ARG A 127 -5.18 14.93 4.72
CA ARG A 127 -6.02 15.91 5.39
C ARG A 127 -5.08 16.67 6.31
N THR A 128 -4.98 17.97 6.11
CA THR A 128 -4.36 18.87 7.08
C THR A 128 -5.06 18.60 8.40
N VAL A 129 -4.46 17.79 9.25
CA VAL A 129 -4.79 17.80 10.66
C VAL A 129 -4.41 19.21 11.07
N GLN A 130 -5.39 20.11 11.16
CA GLN A 130 -5.15 21.40 11.78
C GLN A 130 -4.54 21.08 13.14
N PRO A 131 -3.31 21.53 13.44
CA PRO A 131 -2.78 21.38 14.78
C PRO A 131 -3.83 22.02 15.68
N GLN A 132 -4.43 21.25 16.60
CA GLN A 132 -5.25 21.86 17.63
C GLN A 132 -4.34 22.88 18.32
N PRO A 133 -4.71 24.17 18.35
CA PRO A 133 -3.91 25.14 19.07
C PRO A 133 -3.79 24.64 20.51
N LEU A 134 -2.55 24.51 20.98
CA LEU A 134 -2.21 24.28 22.38
C LEU A 134 -2.57 25.56 23.17
N GLU A 135 -3.84 25.94 23.17
CA GLU A 135 -4.33 27.06 23.92
C GLU A 135 -5.25 26.57 25.05
N ARG A 136 -4.74 26.83 26.27
CA ARG A 136 -5.47 26.95 27.53
C ARG A 136 -5.75 25.67 28.30
N ARG A 137 -4.66 25.07 28.83
CA ARG A 137 -4.68 24.41 30.15
C ARG A 137 -3.71 25.00 31.17
N LEU A 138 -3.30 26.24 30.96
CA LEU A 138 -2.77 27.08 32.03
C LEU A 138 -3.75 28.25 32.21
N VAL A 139 -4.11 28.51 33.46
CA VAL A 139 -5.10 29.47 33.97
C VAL A 139 -6.54 28.92 34.08
N ALA A 140 -6.77 28.09 35.08
CA ALA A 140 -7.90 28.24 36.01
C ALA A 140 -7.72 27.30 37.21
N GLY A 141 -7.44 27.86 38.39
CA GLY A 141 -7.56 27.18 39.69
C GLY A 141 -6.24 26.97 40.41
#